data_AF-A0A832YLA4-F1
#
_entry.id   AF-A0A832YLA4-F1
#
_cell.length_a   1.000
_cell.length_b   1.000
_cell.length_c   1.000
_cell.angle_alpha   90.00
_cell.angle_beta   90.00
_cell.angle_gamma   90.00
#
_symmetry.space_group_name_H-M   'P 1'
#
loop_
_entity.id
_entity.type
_entity.pdbx_description
1 polymer ?
#
loop_
_entity_poly.entity_id
_entity_poly.type
_entity_poly.pdbx_seq_one_letter_code
_entity_poly.pdbx_strand_id
1 'polypeptide(L)'
;MSVYPTDVNGVPDTPKLYGDALSHDFLEFDPTIEVRPGQEVMLTLLMNPQSSVHVTSGILPQKEITLVRSHYEQAMNKIAPTFKIGPVLVDPQTVKMPIPDQRGLQWSWVFKESYTDWVEQPISDVDQLAGLPKKKTTAFEGWIKLDIDESQNN
;
A
#
# COMPACT_ATOMS: atom_id res chain seq x y z
N MET A 1 -20.60 -10.14 12.76
CA MET A 1 -20.40 -11.46 12.12
C MET A 1 -19.26 -11.29 11.13
N SER A 2 -18.01 -11.50 11.56
CA SER A 2 -16.87 -11.58 10.63
C SER A 2 -16.78 -13.04 10.22
N VAL A 3 -17.31 -13.35 9.04
CA VAL A 3 -17.28 -14.71 8.47
C VAL A 3 -15.94 -14.83 7.77
N TYR A 4 -15.01 -15.57 8.35
CA TYR A 4 -13.87 -16.06 7.58
C TYR A 4 -14.43 -16.89 6.42
N PRO A 5 -13.89 -16.75 5.19
CA PRO A 5 -14.36 -17.57 4.08
C PRO A 5 -14.22 -19.04 4.47
N THR A 6 -15.34 -19.74 4.57
CA THR A 6 -15.38 -21.17 4.82
C THR A 6 -15.87 -21.88 3.57
N ASP A 7 -15.44 -23.12 3.38
CA ASP A 7 -16.00 -23.98 2.36
C ASP A 7 -17.47 -24.37 2.67
N VAL A 8 -18.06 -25.19 1.80
CA VAL A 8 -19.43 -25.70 1.97
C VAL A 8 -19.62 -26.59 3.20
N ASN A 9 -18.54 -27.04 3.83
CA ASN A 9 -18.52 -27.88 5.03
C ASN A 9 -18.22 -27.08 6.31
N GLY A 10 -18.02 -25.76 6.20
CA GLY A 10 -17.69 -24.91 7.35
C GLY A 10 -16.21 -24.93 7.75
N VAL A 11 -15.34 -25.52 6.92
CA VAL A 11 -13.89 -25.51 7.15
C VAL A 11 -13.31 -24.18 6.66
N PRO A 12 -12.44 -23.51 7.42
CA PRO A 12 -11.78 -22.28 6.97
C PRO A 12 -11.04 -22.49 5.64
N ASP A 13 -11.33 -21.62 4.66
CA ASP A 13 -10.64 -21.64 3.37
C ASP A 13 -9.22 -21.10 3.56
N THR A 14 -8.23 -21.97 3.31
CA THR A 14 -6.83 -21.55 3.38
C THR A 14 -6.52 -20.64 2.21
N PRO A 15 -5.87 -19.48 2.43
CA PRO A 15 -5.57 -18.57 1.34
C PRO A 15 -4.66 -19.26 0.32
N LYS A 16 -5.03 -19.18 -0.96
CA LYS A 16 -4.17 -19.66 -2.04
C LYS A 16 -2.96 -18.74 -2.16
N LEU A 17 -1.83 -19.19 -1.64
CA LEU A 17 -0.57 -18.48 -1.73
C LEU A 17 0.01 -18.62 -3.15
N TYR A 18 0.69 -17.58 -3.63
CA TYR A 18 1.26 -17.58 -4.97
C TYR A 18 2.53 -18.45 -5.01
N GLY A 19 2.39 -19.69 -5.48
CA GLY A 19 3.46 -20.69 -5.49
C GLY A 19 3.79 -21.26 -4.09
N ASP A 20 4.88 -22.01 -3.98
CA ASP A 20 5.34 -22.65 -2.73
C ASP A 20 6.07 -21.68 -1.78
N ALA A 21 6.06 -20.37 -2.07
CA ALA A 21 6.95 -19.40 -1.43
C ALA A 21 6.66 -19.15 0.07
N LEU A 22 5.48 -19.53 0.56
CA LEU A 22 5.03 -19.26 1.93
C LEU A 22 4.39 -20.52 2.55
N SER A 23 5.05 -21.68 2.44
CA SER A 23 4.69 -22.88 3.19
C SER A 23 5.61 -23.04 4.40
N HIS A 24 5.07 -22.92 5.61
CA HIS A 24 5.81 -23.15 6.85
C HIS A 24 4.86 -23.60 7.96
N ASP A 25 5.32 -24.53 8.82
CA ASP A 25 4.57 -25.06 9.97
C ASP A 25 4.13 -24.01 11.02
N PHE A 26 4.60 -22.76 10.93
CA PHE A 26 4.19 -21.66 11.81
C PHE A 26 3.01 -20.86 11.23
N LEU A 27 2.64 -21.12 9.97
CA LEU A 27 1.51 -20.48 9.31
C LEU A 27 0.27 -21.35 9.53
N GLU A 28 -0.43 -21.05 10.62
CA GLU A 28 -1.76 -21.62 10.90
C GLU A 28 -2.83 -20.64 10.42
N PHE A 29 -3.77 -21.14 9.62
CA PHE A 29 -4.85 -20.33 9.04
C PHE A 29 -6.21 -20.64 9.66
N ASP A 30 -6.33 -21.68 10.50
CA ASP A 30 -7.50 -21.88 11.34
C ASP A 30 -7.58 -20.77 12.42
N PRO A 31 -8.63 -19.93 12.42
CA PRO A 31 -8.80 -18.87 13.41
C PRO A 31 -9.32 -19.38 14.76
N THR A 32 -9.58 -20.68 14.90
CA THR A 32 -10.19 -21.28 16.09
C THR A 32 -9.13 -21.89 17.00
N ILE A 33 -9.20 -21.58 18.30
CA ILE A 33 -8.30 -22.14 19.30
C ILE A 33 -9.12 -22.67 20.46
N GLU A 34 -8.91 -23.94 20.80
CA GLU A 34 -9.50 -24.55 21.99
C GLU A 34 -8.65 -24.22 23.23
N VAL A 35 -9.28 -23.62 24.23
CA VAL A 35 -8.63 -23.25 25.49
C VAL A 35 -9.41 -23.84 26.65
N ARG A 36 -8.70 -24.44 27.62
CA ARG A 36 -9.31 -24.94 28.86
C ARG A 36 -9.34 -23.85 29.94
N PRO A 37 -10.28 -23.89 30.90
CA PRO A 37 -10.27 -22.98 32.03
C PRO A 37 -8.92 -23.02 32.79
N GLY A 38 -8.31 -21.85 32.99
CA GLY A 38 -7.00 -21.71 33.64
C GLY A 38 -5.80 -21.95 32.74
N GLN A 39 -5.99 -22.25 31.46
CA GLN A 39 -4.92 -22.36 30.47
C GLN A 39 -4.59 -21.00 29.87
N GLU A 40 -3.31 -20.66 29.82
CA GLU A 40 -2.80 -19.52 29.06
C GLU A 40 -2.19 -20.01 27.73
N VAL A 41 -2.53 -19.35 26.63
CA VAL A 41 -2.00 -19.63 25.29
C VAL A 41 -1.42 -18.35 24.71
N MET A 42 -0.13 -18.38 24.35
CA MET A 42 0.53 -17.25 23.70
C MET A 42 0.36 -17.35 22.18
N LEU A 43 -0.16 -16.30 21.56
CA LEU A 43 -0.41 -16.23 20.12
C LEU A 43 0.48 -15.16 19.48
N THR A 44 1.10 -15.51 18.36
CA THR A 44 1.79 -14.55 17.50
C THR A 44 0.98 -14.40 16.23
N LEU A 45 0.48 -13.19 15.98
CA LEU A 45 -0.42 -12.90 14.87
C LEU A 45 0.32 -12.06 13.82
N LEU A 46 0.25 -12.48 12.56
CA LEU A 46 0.59 -11.62 11.43
C LEU A 46 -0.68 -10.88 11.01
N MET A 47 -0.68 -9.55 11.19
CA MET A 47 -1.85 -8.72 10.89
C MET A 47 -1.45 -7.43 10.19
N ASN A 48 -2.41 -6.85 9.46
CA ASN A 48 -2.23 -5.51 8.91
C ASN A 48 -2.24 -4.49 10.07
N PRO A 49 -1.23 -3.61 10.20
CA PRO A 49 -1.16 -2.62 11.27
C PRO A 49 -2.38 -1.68 11.36
N GLN A 50 -3.09 -1.47 10.25
CA GLN A 50 -4.29 -0.62 10.20
C GLN A 50 -5.60 -1.39 10.50
N SER A 51 -5.53 -2.70 10.73
CA SER A 51 -6.69 -3.54 11.04
C SER A 51 -6.80 -3.88 12.53
N SER A 52 -8.01 -4.26 12.95
CA SER A 52 -8.28 -4.81 14.29
C SER A 52 -8.47 -6.33 14.22
N VAL A 53 -8.04 -7.04 15.26
CA VAL A 53 -8.38 -8.45 15.50
C VAL A 53 -9.47 -8.52 16.57
N HIS A 54 -10.51 -9.31 16.29
CA HIS A 54 -11.61 -9.50 17.23
C HIS A 54 -11.62 -10.92 17.80
N VAL A 55 -11.44 -11.05 19.10
CA VAL A 55 -11.47 -12.34 19.81
C VAL A 55 -12.87 -12.59 20.35
N THR A 56 -13.46 -13.72 19.95
CA THR A 56 -14.81 -14.13 20.32
C THR A 56 -14.72 -15.42 21.14
N SER A 57 -14.99 -15.36 22.44
CA SER A 57 -14.87 -16.50 23.37
C SER A 57 -16.21 -17.14 23.76
N GLY A 58 -17.31 -16.77 23.07
CA GLY A 58 -18.67 -17.18 23.42
C GLY A 58 -19.24 -16.51 24.68
N ILE A 59 -18.41 -15.76 25.41
CA ILE A 59 -18.82 -14.93 26.56
C ILE A 59 -18.67 -13.47 26.16
N LEU A 60 -19.69 -12.66 26.47
CA LEU A 60 -19.66 -11.23 26.20
C LEU A 60 -18.88 -10.49 27.31
N PRO A 61 -18.20 -9.38 26.98
CA PRO A 61 -18.12 -8.74 25.67
C PRO A 61 -17.01 -9.31 24.77
N GLN A 62 -17.14 -9.11 23.46
CA GLN A 62 -16.09 -9.39 22.48
C GLN A 62 -14.87 -8.49 22.71
N LYS A 63 -13.66 -9.03 22.56
CA LYS A 63 -12.43 -8.25 22.72
C LYS A 63 -11.90 -7.79 21.36
N GLU A 64 -11.64 -6.50 21.23
CA GLU A 64 -10.91 -5.92 20.10
C GLU A 64 -9.43 -5.71 20.50
N ILE A 65 -8.53 -6.09 19.60
CA ILE A 65 -7.07 -5.96 19.74
C ILE A 65 -6.55 -5.20 18.52
N THR A 66 -5.85 -4.10 18.77
CA THR A 66 -5.26 -3.23 17.74
C THR A 66 -3.77 -3.01 18.02
N LEU A 67 -3.01 -2.75 16.96
CA LEU A 67 -1.61 -2.37 17.08
C LEU A 67 -1.50 -0.88 17.43
N VAL A 68 -0.62 -0.54 18.36
CA VAL A 68 -0.41 0.88 18.74
C VAL A 68 0.22 1.63 17.56
N ARG A 69 -0.39 2.77 17.18
CA ARG A 69 0.00 3.59 16.03
C ARG A 69 1.49 3.92 15.98
N SER A 70 2.09 4.25 17.14
CA SER A 70 3.51 4.59 17.25
C SER A 70 4.46 3.49 16.77
N HIS A 71 4.02 2.23 16.69
CA HIS A 71 4.86 1.13 16.23
C HIS A 71 4.98 1.03 14.70
N TYR A 72 4.03 1.58 13.94
CA TYR A 72 4.01 1.40 12.49
C TYR A 72 3.93 2.70 11.69
N GLU A 73 3.57 3.83 12.31
CA GLU A 73 3.37 5.10 11.63
C GLU A 73 4.59 5.55 10.83
N GLN A 74 5.79 5.50 11.43
CA GLN A 74 7.02 5.90 10.74
C GLN A 74 7.30 5.04 9.49
N ALA A 75 7.01 3.74 9.55
CA ALA A 75 7.19 2.85 8.42
C ALA A 75 6.14 3.11 7.33
N MET A 76 4.89 3.37 7.71
CA MET A 76 3.81 3.70 6.77
C MET A 76 4.03 5.04 6.09
N ASN A 77 4.58 6.05 6.78
CA ASN A 77 4.87 7.36 6.18
C ASN A 77 5.92 7.31 5.06
N LYS A 78 6.71 6.24 4.98
CA LYS A 78 7.66 6.01 3.88
C LYS A 78 7.01 5.42 2.62
N ILE A 79 5.76 4.97 2.72
CA ILE A 79 5.04 4.41 1.59
C ILE A 79 4.35 5.55 0.85
N ALA A 80 4.91 5.92 -0.29
CA ALA A 80 4.35 6.94 -1.17
C ALA A 80 3.26 6.33 -2.08
N PRO A 81 2.03 6.86 -2.09
CA PRO A 81 1.01 6.45 -3.05
C PRO A 81 1.47 6.70 -4.49
N THR A 82 1.17 5.74 -5.38
CA THR A 82 1.46 5.85 -6.82
C THR A 82 0.20 5.68 -7.64
N PHE A 83 0.00 6.57 -8.61
CA PHE A 83 -1.16 6.59 -9.48
C PHE A 83 -0.73 6.30 -10.91
N LYS A 84 -1.23 5.21 -11.50
CA LYS A 84 -0.94 4.89 -12.89
C LYS A 84 -1.59 5.92 -13.80
N ILE A 85 -0.81 6.46 -14.73
CA ILE A 85 -1.27 7.37 -15.77
C ILE A 85 -0.95 6.76 -17.15
N GLY A 86 -1.98 6.73 -18.00
CA GLY A 86 -1.92 6.24 -19.39
C GLY A 86 -1.16 7.20 -20.31
N PRO A 87 -1.16 6.97 -21.64
CA PRO A 87 -0.21 7.63 -22.52
C PRO A 87 -0.35 9.16 -22.47
N VAL A 88 0.64 9.82 -21.86
CA VAL A 88 0.75 11.28 -21.84
C VAL A 88 1.80 11.69 -22.84
N LEU A 89 1.45 12.70 -23.63
CA LEU A 89 2.37 13.36 -24.55
C LEU A 89 3.24 14.33 -23.74
N VAL A 90 4.48 13.92 -23.45
CA VAL A 90 5.44 14.72 -22.68
C VAL A 90 6.74 14.91 -23.45
N ASP A 91 7.47 15.98 -23.12
CA ASP A 91 8.88 16.12 -23.52
C ASP A 91 9.73 15.26 -22.58
N PRO A 92 10.55 14.30 -23.08
CA PRO A 92 11.37 13.43 -22.25
C PRO A 92 12.34 14.17 -21.30
N GLN A 93 12.71 15.42 -21.61
CA GLN A 93 13.63 16.18 -20.76
C GLN A 93 12.93 17.05 -19.72
N THR A 94 11.68 17.44 -19.97
CA THR A 94 10.91 18.30 -19.07
C THR A 94 9.48 17.80 -19.01
N VAL A 95 9.19 16.98 -18.00
CA VAL A 95 7.85 16.52 -17.72
C VAL A 95 7.04 17.67 -17.15
N LYS A 96 6.04 18.10 -17.93
CA LYS A 96 5.11 19.17 -17.56
C LYS A 96 3.72 18.60 -17.53
N MET A 97 3.07 18.66 -16.37
CA MET A 97 1.71 18.17 -16.18
C MET A 97 0.96 19.09 -15.22
N PRO A 98 -0.34 19.35 -15.46
CA PRO A 98 -1.15 20.09 -14.51
C PRO A 98 -1.40 19.21 -13.28
N ILE A 99 -0.65 19.43 -12.22
CA ILE A 99 -0.79 18.73 -10.94
C ILE A 99 -1.34 19.70 -9.89
N PRO A 100 -2.18 19.24 -8.95
CA PRO A 100 -2.63 20.09 -7.86
C PRO A 100 -1.44 20.55 -7.01
N ASP A 101 -1.28 21.87 -6.87
CA ASP A 101 -0.38 22.45 -5.87
C ASP A 101 -1.00 22.27 -4.49
N GLN A 102 -0.41 21.36 -3.69
CA GLN A 102 -0.84 21.09 -2.33
C GLN A 102 0.35 21.22 -1.39
N ARG A 103 0.20 22.07 -0.37
CA ARG A 103 1.24 22.31 0.64
C ARG A 103 1.65 21.02 1.33
N GLY A 104 2.96 20.83 1.49
CA GLY A 104 3.55 19.70 2.20
C GLY A 104 3.60 18.40 1.40
N LEU A 105 3.30 18.45 0.10
CA LEU A 105 3.35 17.28 -0.79
C LEU A 105 4.23 17.59 -2.00
N GLN A 106 4.97 16.59 -2.46
CA GLN A 106 5.78 16.66 -3.68
C GLN A 106 5.34 15.58 -4.66
N TRP A 107 5.19 15.97 -5.92
CA TRP A 107 4.80 15.09 -7.00
C TRP A 107 6.01 14.77 -7.88
N SER A 108 6.23 13.48 -8.13
CA SER A 108 7.25 13.03 -9.06
C SER A 108 6.66 12.08 -10.11
N TRP A 109 7.29 12.07 -11.28
CA TRP A 109 6.97 11.21 -12.39
C TRP A 109 7.92 10.02 -12.42
N VAL A 110 7.35 8.82 -12.30
CA VAL A 110 8.07 7.56 -12.34
C VAL A 110 7.70 6.83 -13.62
N PHE A 111 8.67 6.59 -14.48
CA PHE A 111 8.45 5.92 -15.76
C PHE A 111 9.59 4.99 -16.11
N LYS A 112 9.35 4.15 -17.12
CA LYS A 112 10.38 3.30 -17.70
C LYS A 112 11.04 4.00 -18.88
N GLU A 113 12.32 4.35 -18.74
CA GLU A 113 13.11 4.87 -19.87
C GLU A 113 13.53 3.74 -20.81
N SER A 114 13.77 2.56 -20.25
CA SER A 114 14.10 1.31 -20.96
C SER A 114 13.25 0.16 -20.40
N TYR A 115 13.35 -1.04 -20.97
CA TYR A 115 12.58 -2.21 -20.52
C TYR A 115 12.84 -2.56 -19.04
N THR A 116 14.05 -2.28 -18.56
CA THR A 116 14.53 -2.62 -17.22
C THR A 116 14.64 -1.43 -16.28
N ASP A 117 14.80 -0.22 -16.83
CA ASP A 117 15.29 0.93 -16.07
C ASP A 117 14.15 1.87 -15.71
N TRP A 118 13.96 2.02 -14.40
CA TRP A 118 13.02 2.96 -13.81
C TRP A 118 13.71 4.27 -13.52
N VAL A 119 13.08 5.37 -13.94
CA VAL A 119 13.57 6.73 -13.73
C VAL A 119 12.49 7.52 -13.02
N GLU A 120 12.92 8.32 -12.04
CA GLU A 120 12.08 9.26 -11.32
C GLU A 120 12.55 10.69 -11.64
N GLN A 121 11.61 11.55 -12.02
CA GLN A 121 11.87 12.96 -12.35
C GLN A 121 10.86 13.87 -11.67
N PRO A 122 11.24 15.09 -11.26
CA PRO A 122 10.29 16.06 -10.73
C PRO A 122 9.32 16.51 -11.82
N ILE A 123 8.05 16.73 -11.45
CA ILE A 123 7.06 17.30 -12.34
C ILE A 123 7.13 18.82 -12.22
N SER A 124 7.32 19.48 -13.36
CA SER A 124 7.28 20.95 -13.42
C SER A 124 5.88 21.42 -13.80
N ASP A 125 5.48 22.56 -13.24
CA ASP A 125 4.16 23.11 -13.51
C ASP A 125 4.03 23.57 -14.97
N VAL A 126 2.81 23.51 -15.50
CA VAL A 126 2.53 23.89 -16.88
C VAL A 126 2.37 25.42 -16.92
N ASP A 127 3.19 26.08 -17.74
CA ASP A 127 3.01 27.50 -18.04
C ASP A 127 1.70 27.71 -18.81
N GLN A 128 0.97 28.79 -18.53
CA GLN A 128 -0.27 29.16 -19.23
C GLN A 128 -0.01 29.63 -20.68
N LEU A 129 1.25 29.80 -21.06
CA LEU A 129 1.64 30.08 -22.43
C LEU A 129 1.46 28.85 -23.33
N ALA A 130 0.63 28.98 -24.37
CA ALA A 130 0.43 27.97 -25.41
C ALA A 130 1.66 27.86 -26.34
N GLY A 131 2.77 27.37 -25.80
CA GLY A 131 4.00 27.10 -26.53
C GLY A 131 4.06 25.66 -27.03
N LEU A 132 4.45 25.47 -28.30
CA LEU A 132 4.81 24.14 -28.77
C LEU A 132 6.13 23.70 -28.12
N PRO A 133 6.26 22.44 -27.69
CA PRO A 133 7.52 21.92 -27.18
C PRO A 133 8.60 22.02 -28.27
N LYS A 134 9.81 22.41 -27.86
CA LYS A 134 10.94 22.61 -28.78
C LYS A 134 11.49 21.29 -29.34
N LYS A 135 11.20 20.17 -28.68
CA LYS A 135 11.61 18.81 -29.09
C LYS A 135 10.39 17.96 -29.44
N LYS A 136 10.66 16.81 -30.06
CA LYS A 136 9.63 15.82 -30.41
C LYS A 136 8.96 15.32 -29.14
N THR A 137 7.65 15.54 -29.04
CA THR A 137 6.83 14.96 -28.00
C THR A 137 6.72 13.46 -28.21
N THR A 138 6.83 12.70 -27.13
CA THR A 138 6.70 11.24 -27.15
C THR A 138 5.62 10.83 -26.16
N ALA A 139 4.88 9.79 -26.50
CA ALA A 139 3.89 9.21 -25.59
C ALA A 139 4.62 8.34 -24.56
N PHE A 140 4.42 8.62 -23.28
CA PHE A 140 4.91 7.79 -22.19
C PHE A 140 3.78 7.31 -21.30
N GLU A 141 3.92 6.08 -20.82
CA GLU A 141 3.12 5.54 -19.73
C GLU A 141 3.97 5.52 -18.46
N GLY A 142 3.34 5.79 -17.33
CA GLY A 142 4.06 5.86 -16.07
C GLY A 142 3.15 6.02 -14.87
N TRP A 143 3.74 6.43 -13.76
CA TRP A 143 3.09 6.62 -12.49
C TRP A 143 3.44 7.99 -11.96
N ILE A 144 2.45 8.65 -11.37
CA ILE A 144 2.69 9.82 -10.53
C ILE A 144 2.84 9.31 -9.09
N LYS A 145 3.97 9.63 -8.46
CA LYS A 145 4.26 9.32 -7.05
C LYS A 145 4.01 10.56 -6.20
N LEU A 146 3.41 10.37 -5.04
CA LEU A 146 3.10 11.42 -4.08
C LEU A 146 3.93 11.23 -2.81
N ASP A 147 4.92 12.09 -2.62
CA ASP A 147 5.75 12.13 -1.42
C ASP A 147 5.31 13.24 -0.46
N ILE A 148 5.63 13.05 0.82
CA ILE A 148 5.53 14.10 1.83
C ILE A 148 6.76 14.99 1.71
N ASP A 149 6.56 16.30 1.64
CA ASP A 149 7.66 17.26 1.64
C ASP A 149 8.22 17.45 3.05
N GLU A 150 9.30 16.74 3.37
CA GLU A 150 9.97 16.81 4.67
C GLU A 150 10.54 18.21 4.97
N SER A 151 10.75 19.07 3.97
CA SER A 151 11.26 20.44 4.17
C SER A 151 10.28 21.38 4.88
N GLN A 152 8.99 21.02 4.90
CA GLN A 152 7.92 21.83 5.51
C GLN A 152 7.56 21.37 6.94
N ASN A 153 8.25 20.34 7.45
CA ASN A 153 7.95 19.71 8.74
C ASN A 153 8.92 20.12 9.86
N ASN A 154 9.70 21.19 9.65
CA ASN A 154 10.66 21.76 10.61
C ASN A 154 10.34 23.22 10.93
#